data_AF-A0A0K0DRL5-F1
#
_entry.id   AF-A0A0K0DRL5-F1
#
_cell.length_a   1.000
_cell.length_b   1.000
_cell.length_c   1.000
_cell.angle_alpha   90.00
_cell.angle_beta   90.00
_cell.angle_gamma   90.00
#
_symmetry.space_group_name_H-M   'P 1'
#
loop_
_entity.id
_entity.type
_entity.pdbx_description
1 polymer ?
#
loop_
_entity_poly.entity_id
_entity_poly.type
_entity_poly.pdbx_seq_one_letter_code
_entity_poly.pdbx_strand_id
1 'polypeptide(L)'
;MGLFACSAGIGAEQYCSELEKEHDDYGSIMVKALADRLAEAFAEYLHRLVRIDLWGYSLNENLNPADLLAIKYDGIRPAPGYPTQPDHTEKRTLWNFLKVNIFTFFNLQLLW
;
A
#
# COMPACT_ATOMS: atom_id res chain seq x y z
N MET A 1 17.51 -4.96 5.25
CA MET A 1 16.64 -4.05 4.49
C MET A 1 15.49 -4.88 3.95
N GLY A 2 14.25 -4.39 4.03
CA GLY A 2 13.06 -5.07 3.53
C GLY A 2 12.33 -4.19 2.51
N LEU A 3 11.62 -4.80 1.58
CA LEU A 3 10.82 -4.14 0.55
C LEU A 3 9.45 -4.82 0.50
N PHE A 4 8.38 -4.07 0.24
CA PHE A 4 7.05 -4.64 0.00
C PHE A 4 6.26 -3.84 -1.02
N ALA A 5 5.24 -4.47 -1.61
CA ALA A 5 4.24 -3.86 -2.47
C ALA A 5 2.87 -4.46 -2.09
N CYS A 6 1.83 -3.64 -1.94
CA CYS A 6 0.50 -4.06 -1.48
C CYS A 6 -0.63 -3.18 -2.04
N SER A 7 -1.79 -3.77 -2.37
CA SER A 7 -3.00 -3.06 -2.82
C SER A 7 -4.23 -3.80 -2.37
N ALA A 8 -5.32 -3.06 -2.25
CA ALA A 8 -6.67 -3.55 -2.03
C ALA A 8 -7.64 -3.20 -3.19
N GLY A 9 -7.13 -2.69 -4.30
CA GLY A 9 -7.91 -2.15 -5.42
C GLY A 9 -7.91 -2.99 -6.70
N ILE A 10 -7.53 -4.27 -6.66
CA ILE A 10 -7.57 -5.14 -7.83
C ILE A 10 -9.03 -5.30 -8.29
N GLY A 11 -9.33 -4.86 -9.51
CA GLY A 11 -10.69 -4.85 -10.07
C GLY A 11 -11.53 -3.61 -9.72
N ALA A 12 -11.03 -2.70 -8.87
CA ALA A 12 -11.76 -1.50 -8.47
C ALA A 12 -12.06 -0.59 -9.66
N GLU A 13 -11.11 -0.42 -10.59
CA GLU A 13 -11.28 0.41 -11.79
C GLU A 13 -12.38 -0.12 -12.71
N GLN A 14 -12.45 -1.45 -12.89
CA GLN A 14 -13.51 -2.08 -13.68
C GLN A 14 -14.87 -1.84 -13.03
N TYR A 15 -14.99 -2.04 -11.72
CA TYR A 15 -16.24 -1.83 -11.00
C TYR A 15 -16.67 -0.35 -10.99
N CYS A 16 -15.72 0.58 -10.86
CA CYS A 16 -16.00 2.01 -11.00
C CYS A 16 -16.54 2.35 -12.39
N SER A 17 -15.99 1.73 -13.44
CA SER A 17 -16.46 1.92 -14.82
C SER A 17 -17.88 1.37 -15.03
N GLU A 18 -18.29 0.35 -14.27
CA GLU A 18 -19.67 -0.17 -14.29
C GLU A 18 -20.63 0.82 -13.60
N LEU A 19 -20.26 1.32 -12.42
CA LEU A 19 -21.03 2.34 -11.69
C LEU A 19 -21.21 3.64 -12.49
N GLU A 20 -20.15 4.11 -13.14
CA GLU A 20 -20.19 5.32 -13.98
C GLU A 20 -21.12 5.14 -15.19
N LYS A 21 -21.20 3.94 -15.78
CA LYS A 21 -22.17 3.63 -16.86
C LYS A 21 -23.61 3.63 -16.37
N GLU A 22 -23.82 3.32 -15.11
CA GLU A 22 -25.13 3.37 -14.43
C GLU A 22 -25.46 4.76 -13.86
N HIS A 23 -24.60 5.75 -14.12
CA HIS A 23 -24.69 7.11 -13.58
C HIS A 23 -24.61 7.20 -12.04
N ASP A 24 -23.97 6.21 -11.40
CA ASP A 24 -23.64 6.21 -9.97
C ASP A 24 -22.22 6.76 -9.72
N ASP A 25 -22.07 8.07 -9.88
CA ASP A 25 -20.79 8.76 -9.64
C ASP A 25 -20.37 8.67 -8.16
N TYR A 26 -21.34 8.68 -7.23
CA TYR A 26 -21.07 8.58 -5.80
C TYR A 26 -20.48 7.22 -5.43
N GLY A 27 -21.06 6.14 -5.95
CA GLY A 27 -20.55 4.79 -5.79
C GLY A 27 -19.12 4.65 -6.33
N SER A 28 -18.86 5.17 -7.53
CA SER A 28 -17.51 5.16 -8.13
C SER A 28 -16.49 5.88 -7.24
N ILE A 29 -16.83 7.09 -6.75
CA ILE A 29 -15.96 7.84 -5.82
C ILE A 29 -15.74 7.08 -4.52
N MET A 30 -16.80 6.48 -3.97
CA MET A 30 -16.72 5.72 -2.72
C MET A 30 -15.81 4.50 -2.85
N VAL A 31 -15.93 3.75 -3.95
CA VAL A 31 -15.06 2.59 -4.22
C VAL A 31 -13.61 3.02 -4.33
N LYS A 32 -13.31 4.09 -5.08
CA LYS A 32 -11.95 4.63 -5.21
C LYS A 32 -11.38 5.05 -3.84
N ALA A 33 -12.17 5.76 -3.03
CA ALA A 33 -11.78 6.17 -1.70
C ALA A 33 -11.51 4.97 -0.77
N LEU A 34 -12.38 3.96 -0.78
CA LEU A 34 -12.20 2.76 0.03
C LEU A 34 -10.97 1.96 -0.41
N ALA A 35 -10.75 1.79 -1.72
CA ALA A 35 -9.59 1.07 -2.24
C ALA A 35 -8.26 1.73 -1.81
N ASP A 36 -8.21 3.06 -1.87
CA ASP A 36 -7.06 3.85 -1.41
C ASP A 36 -6.84 3.70 0.11
N ARG A 37 -7.89 3.87 0.93
CA ARG A 37 -7.78 3.71 2.39
C ARG A 37 -7.38 2.30 2.80
N LEU A 38 -7.88 1.28 2.11
CA LEU A 38 -7.52 -0.12 2.37
C LEU A 38 -6.08 -0.42 1.94
N ALA A 39 -5.59 0.16 0.85
CA ALA A 39 -4.20 -0.01 0.43
C ALA A 39 -3.23 0.57 1.47
N GLU A 40 -3.51 1.78 2.00
CA GLU A 40 -2.72 2.40 3.07
C GLU A 40 -2.80 1.62 4.38
N ALA A 41 -4.00 1.17 4.78
CA ALA A 41 -4.17 0.33 5.95
C ALA A 41 -3.40 -0.99 5.83
N PHE A 42 -3.36 -1.57 4.63
CA PHE A 42 -2.60 -2.79 4.37
C PHE A 42 -1.08 -2.54 4.47
N ALA A 43 -0.60 -1.40 3.99
CA ALA A 43 0.80 -1.01 4.15
C ALA A 43 1.21 -0.87 5.63
N GLU A 44 0.36 -0.25 6.46
CA GLU A 44 0.61 -0.14 7.91
C GLU A 44 0.58 -1.52 8.60
N TYR A 45 -0.39 -2.36 8.25
CA TYR A 45 -0.49 -3.73 8.76
C TYR A 45 0.75 -4.57 8.40
N LEU A 46 1.17 -4.55 7.13
CA LEU A 46 2.37 -5.25 6.68
C LEU A 46 3.61 -4.73 7.38
N HIS A 47 3.73 -3.41 7.55
CA HIS A 47 4.86 -2.84 8.28
C HIS A 47 4.89 -3.37 9.71
N ARG A 48 3.76 -3.35 10.43
CA ARG A 48 3.65 -3.93 11.78
C ARG A 48 4.02 -5.43 11.81
N LEU A 49 3.49 -6.22 10.88
CA LEU A 49 3.82 -7.64 10.73
C LEU A 49 5.33 -7.85 10.53
N VAL A 50 5.98 -7.00 9.75
CA VAL A 50 7.44 -7.03 9.57
C VAL A 50 8.16 -6.72 10.88
N ARG A 51 7.76 -5.67 11.62
CA ARG A 51 8.43 -5.29 12.88
C ARG A 51 8.35 -6.38 13.95
N ILE A 52 7.18 -7.02 14.07
CA ILE A 52 6.88 -7.96 15.15
C ILE A 52 7.26 -9.40 14.76
N ASP A 53 6.84 -9.88 13.58
CA ASP A 53 6.87 -11.31 13.26
C ASP A 53 7.96 -11.69 12.24
N LEU A 54 8.11 -10.91 11.16
CA LEU A 54 9.04 -11.31 10.07
C LEU A 54 10.48 -10.88 10.33
N TRP A 55 10.67 -9.65 10.80
CA TRP A 55 11.99 -9.11 11.18
C TRP A 55 12.20 -9.24 12.70
N GLY A 56 11.14 -9.05 13.49
CA GLY A 56 11.13 -9.40 14.91
C GLY A 56 12.02 -8.54 15.80
N TYR A 57 12.28 -7.28 15.42
CA TYR A 57 13.01 -6.36 16.28
C TYR A 57 12.12 -5.67 17.33
N SER A 58 10.80 -5.74 17.17
CA SER A 58 9.81 -5.06 18.02
C SER A 58 8.82 -6.07 18.66
N LEU A 59 9.34 -7.16 19.26
CA LEU A 59 8.53 -8.31 19.72
C LEU A 59 7.44 -7.95 20.75
N ASN A 60 7.66 -6.92 21.56
CA ASN A 60 6.74 -6.49 22.62
C ASN A 60 5.90 -5.27 22.21
N GLU A 61 5.82 -4.96 20.91
CA GLU A 61 5.05 -3.82 20.41
C GLU A 61 3.55 -4.00 20.70
N ASN A 62 3.00 -3.08 21.50
CA ASN A 62 1.59 -3.03 21.81
C ASN A 62 1.03 -1.62 21.55
N LEU A 63 0.97 -1.25 20.28
CA LEU A 63 0.46 0.05 19.82
C LEU A 63 -1.00 -0.07 19.39
N ASN A 64 -1.81 0.92 19.77
CA ASN A 64 -3.16 1.06 19.25
C ASN A 64 -3.15 1.79 17.88
N PRO A 65 -4.27 1.84 17.15
CA PRO A 65 -4.32 2.52 15.85
C PRO A 65 -3.90 4.00 15.87
N ALA A 66 -4.21 4.75 16.93
CA ALA A 66 -3.80 6.15 17.04
C ALA A 66 -2.28 6.31 17.22
N ASP A 67 -1.65 5.38 17.94
CA ASP A 67 -0.20 5.35 18.09
C ASP A 67 0.52 5.00 16.77
N LEU A 68 -0.07 4.10 15.96
CA LEU A 68 0.44 3.76 14.62
C LEU A 68 0.38 4.98 13.68
N LEU A 69 -0.75 5.70 13.66
CA LEU A 69 -0.91 6.93 12.88
C LEU A 69 0.05 8.04 13.32
N ALA A 70 0.38 8.09 14.61
CA ALA A 70 1.37 9.00 15.16
C ALA A 70 2.82 8.51 14.98
N ILE A 71 3.04 7.39 14.28
CA ILE A 71 4.36 6.82 13.96
C ILE A 71 5.19 6.58 15.25
N LYS A 72 4.56 6.02 16.29
CA LYS A 72 5.23 5.74 17.58
C LYS A 72 6.01 4.42 17.62
N TYR A 73 6.22 3.78 16.48
CA TYR A 73 7.03 2.56 16.36
C TYR A 73 8.46 2.90 15.93
N ASP A 74 9.39 1.98 16.22
CA ASP A 74 10.74 2.06 15.68
C ASP A 74 10.77 1.64 14.20
N GLY A 75 11.60 2.32 13.41
CA GLY A 75 11.79 2.04 11.99
C GLY A 75 10.92 2.87 11.04
N ILE A 76 11.28 2.84 9.75
CA ILE A 76 10.62 3.62 8.68
C ILE A 76 10.35 2.73 7.46
N ARG A 77 9.36 3.12 6.66
CA ARG A 77 9.00 2.48 5.38
C ARG A 77 8.96 3.50 4.23
N PRO A 78 10.11 4.09 3.84
CA PRO A 78 10.13 5.09 2.78
C PRO A 78 9.62 4.50 1.46
N ALA A 79 8.90 5.32 0.69
CA ALA A 79 8.34 4.94 -0.60
C ALA A 79 8.89 5.85 -1.71
N PRO A 80 9.30 5.30 -2.88
CA PRO A 80 9.74 6.12 -4.01
C PRO A 80 8.66 7.11 -4.47
N GLY A 81 9.06 8.37 -4.67
CA GLY A 81 8.21 9.52 -4.98
C GLY A 81 7.90 10.43 -3.80
N TYR A 82 8.21 10.02 -2.57
CA TYR A 82 8.11 10.90 -1.40
C TYR A 82 9.35 11.79 -1.25
N PRO A 83 9.28 12.91 -0.51
CA PRO A 83 10.43 13.81 -0.31
C PRO A 83 11.70 13.13 0.20
N THR A 84 11.58 12.06 1.00
CA THR A 84 12.71 11.29 1.52
C THR A 84 13.33 10.34 0.49
N GLN A 85 12.63 10.05 -0.61
CA GLN A 85 13.07 9.20 -1.72
C GLN A 85 12.40 9.69 -3.03
N PRO A 86 12.82 10.84 -3.58
CA PRO A 86 12.05 11.54 -4.62
C PRO A 86 12.11 10.87 -5.99
N ASP A 87 13.10 10.00 -6.24
CA ASP A 87 13.25 9.33 -7.53
C ASP A 87 12.20 8.22 -7.73
N HIS A 88 11.23 8.48 -8.60
CA HIS A 88 10.19 7.52 -8.96
C HIS A 88 10.72 6.31 -9.74
N THR A 89 11.89 6.40 -10.37
CA THR A 89 12.45 5.30 -11.18
C THR A 89 12.79 4.08 -10.33
N GLU A 90 13.08 4.28 -9.03
CA GLU A 90 13.33 3.20 -8.07
C GLU A 90 12.13 2.27 -7.84
N LYS A 91 10.90 2.69 -8.19
CA LYS A 91 9.75 1.77 -8.20
C LYS A 91 10.00 0.58 -9.12
N ARG A 92 10.69 0.79 -10.25
CA ARG A 92 11.03 -0.28 -11.20
C ARG A 92 12.03 -1.27 -10.61
N THR A 93 13.04 -0.77 -9.88
CA THR A 93 14.01 -1.60 -9.16
C THR A 93 13.30 -2.51 -8.15
N LEU A 94 12.45 -1.92 -7.30
CA LEU A 94 11.64 -2.64 -6.32
C LEU A 94 10.73 -3.68 -6.99
N TRP A 95 10.06 -3.29 -8.06
CA TRP A 95 9.15 -4.16 -8.80
C TRP A 95 9.81 -5.43 -9.32
N ASN A 96 10.96 -5.26 -9.97
CA ASN A 96 11.73 -6.36 -10.53
C ASN A 96 12.29 -7.26 -9.43
N PHE A 97 12.76 -6.65 -8.33
CA PHE A 97 13.35 -7.38 -7.21
C PHE A 97 12.32 -8.27 -6.50
N LEU A 98 11.15 -7.71 -6.17
CA LEU A 98 10.06 -8.41 -5.50
C LEU A 98 9.27 -9.34 -6.45
N LYS A 99 9.53 -9.28 -7.77
CA LYS A 99 8.77 -10.01 -8.80
C LYS A 99 7.26 -9.76 -8.65
N VAL A 100 6.89 -8.49 -8.43
CA VAL A 100 5.51 -8.10 -8.06
C VAL A 100 4.50 -8.61 -9.08
N ASN A 101 4.80 -8.49 -10.38
CA ASN A 101 3.94 -8.98 -11.47
C ASN A 101 3.72 -10.51 -11.49
N ILE A 102 4.57 -11.29 -10.81
CA ILE A 102 4.44 -12.75 -10.75
C ILE A 102 3.64 -13.15 -9.51
N PHE A 103 3.91 -12.50 -8.38
CA PHE A 103 3.27 -12.86 -7.10
C PHE A 103 1.97 -12.11 -6.84
N THR A 104 1.67 -11.08 -7.62
CA THR A 104 0.45 -10.28 -7.50
C THR A 104 -0.06 -9.87 -8.89
N PHE A 105 -1.35 -9.56 -9.00
CA PHE A 105 -2.00 -9.11 -10.26
C PHE A 105 -1.79 -7.61 -10.55
N PHE A 106 -0.73 -7.06 -10.02
CA PHE A 106 -0.41 -5.64 -10.02
C PHE A 106 0.21 -5.21 -11.34
N ASN A 107 -0.12 -4.00 -11.81
CA ASN A 107 0.57 -3.36 -12.92
C ASN A 107 1.31 -2.10 -12.45
N LEU A 108 2.61 -2.01 -12.77
CA LEU A 108 3.47 -0.89 -12.38
C LEU A 108 3.02 0.43 -13.03
N GLN A 109 2.34 0.37 -14.17
CA GLN A 109 1.80 1.55 -14.86
C GLN A 109 0.63 2.22 -14.13
N LEU A 110 0.01 1.57 -13.16
CA LEU A 110 -1.13 2.12 -12.39
C LEU A 110 -0.71 2.82 -11.09
N LEU A 111 0.60 3.03 -10.87
CA LEU A 111 1.17 3.66 -9.66
C LEU A 111 1.59 5.12 -9.86
N TRP A 112 0.95 5.82 -10.81
CA TRP A 112 1.15 7.23 -11.12
C TRP A 112 -0.09 8.04 -10.77
#